data_AF-A0A7R9KC64-F1
#
_entry.id   AF-A0A7R9KC64-F1
#
_cell.length_a   1.000
_cell.length_b   1.000
_cell.length_c   1.000
_cell.angle_alpha   90.00
_cell.angle_beta   90.00
_cell.angle_gamma   90.00
#
_symmetry.space_group_name_H-M   'P 1'
#
loop_
_entity.id
_entity.type
_entity.pdbx_description
1 polymer ?
#
loop_
_entity_poly.entity_id
_entity_poly.type
_entity_poly.pdbx_seq_one_letter_code
_entity_poly.pdbx_strand_id
1 'polypeptide(L)'
;MESMGNTGPGGPKIMVFRPTYDEFKDFSSYVAYMESQGAHKAGLAKVIPPPEWKPRKNGYDIKNIDITIPAPICQVVDGKPGLYTQINVQKKSMTVQEYHDLAVSSK
;
A
#
# COMPACT_ATOMS: atom_id res chain seq x y z
N MET A 1 -10.43 7.44 -32.08
CA MET A 1 -11.49 7.41 -31.05
C MET A 1 -10.84 7.87 -29.75
N GLU A 2 -10.92 9.16 -29.46
CA GLU A 2 -10.28 9.74 -28.28
C GLU A 2 -11.03 9.24 -27.03
N SER A 3 -10.32 8.52 -26.16
CA SER A 3 -10.86 8.08 -24.87
C SER A 3 -11.21 9.32 -24.05
N MET A 4 -12.49 9.50 -23.75
CA MET A 4 -13.00 10.48 -22.80
C MET A 4 -12.45 10.14 -21.40
N GLY A 5 -11.21 10.54 -21.15
CA GLY A 5 -10.62 10.49 -19.82
C GLY A 5 -11.45 11.35 -18.88
N ASN A 6 -11.65 10.85 -17.66
CA ASN A 6 -12.34 11.51 -16.58
C ASN A 6 -11.61 12.80 -16.14
N THR A 7 -11.69 13.86 -16.94
CA THR A 7 -11.11 15.18 -16.67
C THR A 7 -12.19 16.08 -16.08
N GLY A 8 -12.53 15.83 -14.82
CA GLY A 8 -13.22 16.84 -14.02
C GLY A 8 -12.32 18.08 -13.80
N PRO A 9 -12.89 19.22 -13.41
CA PRO A 9 -12.11 20.40 -13.05
C PRO A 9 -11.26 20.05 -11.82
N GLY A 10 -9.96 19.85 -12.01
CA GLY A 10 -9.06 19.39 -10.94
C GLY A 10 -8.00 18.36 -11.34
N GLY A 11 -7.94 17.94 -12.61
CA GLY A 11 -6.93 16.99 -13.08
C GLY A 11 -7.28 15.52 -12.78
N PRO A 12 -6.37 14.58 -13.09
CA PRO A 12 -6.62 13.15 -12.91
C PRO A 12 -6.85 12.78 -11.45
N LYS A 13 -7.93 12.05 -11.16
CA LYS A 13 -8.29 11.59 -9.81
C LYS A 13 -7.87 10.14 -9.59
N ILE A 14 -7.50 9.81 -8.35
CA ILE A 14 -7.22 8.42 -7.94
C ILE A 14 -8.49 7.58 -8.12
N MET A 15 -8.38 6.50 -8.89
CA MET A 15 -9.48 5.58 -9.17
C MET A 15 -9.47 4.39 -8.19
N VAL A 16 -10.66 3.89 -7.87
CA VAL A 16 -10.86 2.69 -7.04
C VAL A 16 -11.56 1.62 -7.87
N PHE A 17 -10.94 0.45 -8.00
CA PHE A 17 -11.44 -0.70 -8.75
C PHE A 17 -11.89 -1.81 -7.81
N ARG A 18 -12.93 -2.55 -8.21
CA ARG A 18 -13.53 -3.66 -7.44
C ARG A 18 -13.79 -4.84 -8.40
N PRO A 19 -12.75 -5.55 -8.83
CA PRO A 19 -12.90 -6.66 -9.78
C PRO A 19 -13.77 -7.79 -9.23
N THR A 20 -14.41 -8.50 -10.14
CA THR A 20 -14.87 -9.87 -9.92
C THR A 20 -13.69 -10.83 -9.78
N TYR A 21 -13.93 -12.05 -9.29
CA TYR A 21 -12.87 -13.05 -9.18
C TYR A 21 -12.24 -13.39 -10.54
N ASP A 22 -13.03 -13.45 -11.61
CA ASP A 22 -12.53 -13.76 -12.95
C ASP A 22 -11.63 -12.65 -13.51
N GLU A 23 -11.99 -11.39 -13.29
CA GLU A 23 -11.13 -10.25 -13.64
C GLU A 23 -9.87 -10.18 -12.78
N PHE A 24 -9.97 -10.57 -11.50
CA PHE A 24 -8.85 -10.50 -10.54
C PHE A 24 -7.79 -11.59 -10.74
N LYS A 25 -8.13 -12.71 -11.37
CA LYS A 25 -7.21 -13.85 -11.60
C LYS A 25 -5.97 -13.47 -12.41
N ASP A 26 -6.12 -12.62 -13.42
CA ASP A 26 -5.04 -12.19 -14.29
C ASP A 26 -4.62 -10.75 -13.96
N PHE A 27 -3.56 -10.65 -13.15
CA PHE A 27 -3.00 -9.38 -12.74
C PHE A 27 -2.64 -8.48 -13.92
N SER A 28 -1.94 -9.00 -14.93
CA SER A 28 -1.43 -8.21 -16.05
C SER A 28 -2.57 -7.68 -16.91
N SER A 29 -3.55 -8.53 -17.21
CA SER A 29 -4.73 -8.11 -17.98
C SER A 29 -5.55 -7.06 -17.23
N TYR A 30 -5.70 -7.19 -15.91
CA TYR A 30 -6.43 -6.21 -15.11
C TYR A 30 -5.68 -4.88 -14.97
N VAL A 31 -4.34 -4.90 -14.90
CA VAL A 31 -3.52 -3.68 -14.97
C VAL A 31 -3.74 -2.95 -16.30
N ALA A 32 -3.68 -3.66 -17.44
CA ALA A 32 -3.93 -3.07 -18.75
C ALA A 32 -5.35 -2.49 -18.85
N TYR A 33 -6.35 -3.17 -18.29
CA TYR A 33 -7.71 -2.64 -18.17
C TYR A 33 -7.73 -1.33 -17.36
N MET A 34 -7.15 -1.29 -16.15
CA MET A 34 -7.11 -0.07 -15.34
C MET A 34 -6.42 1.09 -16.07
N GLU A 35 -5.34 0.81 -16.80
CA GLU A 35 -4.65 1.81 -17.62
C GLU A 35 -5.52 2.33 -18.77
N SER A 36 -6.29 1.45 -19.44
CA SER A 36 -7.26 1.85 -20.47
C SER A 36 -8.35 2.80 -19.95
N GLN A 37 -8.69 2.68 -18.65
CA GLN A 37 -9.62 3.58 -17.96
C GLN A 37 -8.97 4.89 -17.49
N GLY A 38 -7.66 5.05 -17.71
CA GLY A 38 -6.89 6.25 -17.37
C GLY A 38 -6.37 6.30 -15.93
N ALA A 39 -6.35 5.18 -15.21
CA ALA A 39 -5.91 5.15 -13.80
C ALA A 39 -4.46 5.63 -13.60
N HIS A 40 -3.58 5.32 -14.55
CA HIS A 40 -2.18 5.73 -14.53
C HIS A 40 -1.99 7.26 -14.54
N LYS A 41 -2.97 8.02 -15.07
CA LYS A 41 -2.89 9.49 -15.15
C LYS A 41 -2.86 10.15 -13.76
N ALA A 42 -3.38 9.48 -12.74
CA ALA A 42 -3.34 9.95 -11.35
C ALA A 42 -2.06 9.55 -10.60
N GLY A 43 -1.19 8.71 -11.18
CA GLY A 43 0.01 8.17 -10.54
C GLY A 43 -0.24 7.13 -9.44
N LEU A 44 -1.49 6.91 -9.04
CA LEU A 44 -1.91 5.93 -8.05
C LEU A 44 -3.33 5.44 -8.34
N ALA A 45 -3.56 4.14 -8.13
CA ALA A 45 -4.87 3.50 -8.16
C ALA A 45 -5.03 2.57 -6.96
N LYS A 46 -6.28 2.33 -6.54
CA LYS A 46 -6.62 1.36 -5.49
C LYS A 46 -7.43 0.22 -6.09
N VAL A 47 -7.04 -1.02 -5.79
CA VAL A 47 -7.83 -2.21 -6.11
C VAL A 47 -8.31 -2.84 -4.81
N ILE A 48 -9.61 -3.08 -4.70
CA ILE A 48 -10.21 -3.82 -3.59
C ILE A 48 -10.52 -5.22 -4.14
N PRO A 49 -9.81 -6.27 -3.68
CA PRO A 49 -9.99 -7.60 -4.23
C PRO A 49 -11.39 -8.17 -3.91
N PRO A 50 -11.81 -9.23 -4.63
CA PRO A 50 -13.02 -9.98 -4.30
C PRO A 50 -12.98 -10.49 -2.84
N PRO A 51 -14.09 -10.42 -2.08
CA PRO A 51 -14.12 -10.78 -0.65
C PRO A 51 -13.80 -12.24 -0.35
N GLU A 52 -14.01 -13.13 -1.32
CA GLU A 52 -13.67 -14.54 -1.27
C GLU A 52 -12.15 -14.80 -1.42
N TRP A 53 -11.40 -13.85 -1.99
CA TRP A 53 -9.96 -13.98 -2.14
C TRP A 53 -9.25 -13.67 -0.82
N LYS A 54 -8.53 -14.66 -0.29
CA LYS A 54 -7.77 -14.55 0.96
C LYS A 54 -6.33 -15.01 0.74
N PRO A 55 -5.33 -14.11 0.75
CA PRO A 55 -3.94 -14.46 0.44
C PRO A 55 -3.30 -15.33 1.52
N ARG A 56 -3.66 -15.14 2.80
CA ARG A 56 -3.23 -15.97 3.93
C ARG A 56 -4.44 -16.50 4.69
N LYS A 57 -4.71 -17.80 4.57
CA LYS A 57 -5.87 -18.45 5.20
C LYS A 57 -5.83 -18.40 6.74
N ASN A 58 -4.64 -18.45 7.32
CA ASN A 58 -4.44 -18.51 8.77
C ASN A 58 -4.45 -17.12 9.46
N GLY A 59 -4.77 -16.05 8.73
CA GLY A 59 -4.78 -14.68 9.28
C GLY A 59 -3.39 -14.12 9.58
N TYR A 60 -3.34 -13.08 10.42
CA TYR A 60 -2.13 -12.32 10.76
C TYR A 60 -2.00 -12.07 12.27
N ASP A 61 -2.47 -13.00 13.10
CA ASP A 61 -2.22 -12.95 14.54
C ASP A 61 -0.70 -12.98 14.79
N ILE A 62 -0.21 -11.95 15.48
CA ILE A 62 1.21 -11.66 15.70
C ILE A 62 1.87 -12.78 16.50
N LYS A 63 1.12 -13.43 17.40
CA LYS A 63 1.59 -14.61 18.16
C LYS A 63 1.99 -15.76 17.24
N ASN A 64 1.45 -15.81 16.02
CA ASN A 64 1.69 -16.83 15.01
C ASN A 64 2.59 -16.32 13.87
N ILE A 65 3.34 -15.24 14.07
CA ILE A 65 4.28 -14.66 13.10
C ILE A 65 5.68 -14.69 13.70
N ASP A 66 6.45 -15.72 13.34
CA ASP A 66 7.87 -15.85 13.66
C ASP A 66 8.72 -15.24 12.54
N ILE A 67 8.80 -13.90 12.55
CA ILE A 67 9.61 -13.13 11.60
C ILE A 67 10.51 -12.18 12.39
N THR A 68 11.79 -12.14 12.01
CA THR A 68 12.76 -11.17 12.50
C THR A 68 12.95 -10.06 11.46
N ILE A 69 12.89 -8.81 11.91
CA ILE A 69 13.23 -7.61 11.15
C ILE A 69 14.72 -7.35 11.34
N PRO A 70 15.59 -7.65 10.36
CA PRO A 70 17.05 -7.66 10.56
C PRO A 70 17.64 -6.25 10.75
N ALA A 71 17.05 -5.24 10.09
CA ALA A 71 17.54 -3.86 10.14
C ALA A 71 16.37 -2.87 10.24
N PRO A 72 15.70 -2.77 11.41
CA PRO A 72 14.66 -1.77 11.62
C PRO A 72 15.24 -0.36 11.51
N ILE A 73 14.44 0.60 11.06
CA ILE A 73 14.85 2.00 10.93
C ILE A 73 14.04 2.91 11.84
N CYS A 74 14.71 3.88 12.45
CA CYS A 74 14.08 5.01 13.10
C CYS A 74 14.19 6.22 12.16
N GLN A 75 13.05 6.80 11.84
CA GLN A 75 12.94 7.94 10.94
C GLN A 75 12.95 9.21 11.79
N VAL A 76 14.09 9.91 11.80
CA VAL A 76 14.21 11.23 12.44
C VAL A 76 13.83 12.26 11.39
N VAL A 77 12.82 13.07 11.68
CA VAL A 77 12.32 14.11 10.78
C VAL A 77 12.70 15.47 11.31
N ASP A 78 13.36 16.27 10.49
CA ASP A 78 13.70 17.67 10.78
C ASP A 78 13.16 18.58 9.67
N GLY A 79 12.77 19.81 10.00
CA GLY A 79 12.26 20.75 9.01
C GLY A 79 11.23 21.74 9.53
N LYS A 80 10.54 22.38 8.58
CA LYS A 80 9.51 23.40 8.82
C LYS A 80 8.24 23.01 8.05
N PRO A 81 7.07 23.58 8.40
CA PRO A 81 5.82 23.24 7.72
C PRO A 81 5.93 23.26 6.19
N GLY A 82 5.71 22.10 5.57
CA GLY A 82 5.75 21.92 4.11
C GLY A 82 7.10 21.51 3.51
N LEU A 83 8.19 21.51 4.29
CA LEU A 83 9.52 21.07 3.84
C LEU A 83 10.26 20.33 4.95
N TYR A 84 10.51 19.04 4.73
CA TYR A 84 11.12 18.15 5.71
C TYR A 84 12.26 17.34 5.11
N THR A 85 13.27 17.10 5.93
CA THR A 85 14.35 16.15 5.67
C THR A 85 14.16 14.96 6.60
N GLN A 86 14.25 13.75 6.05
CA GLN A 86 14.18 12.51 6.82
C GLN A 86 15.55 11.85 6.88
N ILE A 87 16.01 11.53 8.09
CA ILE A 87 17.25 10.80 8.36
C ILE A 87 16.88 9.41 8.89
N ASN A 88 17.47 8.38 8.27
CA ASN A 88 17.27 6.99 8.68
C ASN A 88 18.38 6.53 9.62
N VAL A 89 18.01 6.19 10.86
CA VAL A 89 18.93 5.61 11.84
C VAL A 89 18.60 4.13 12.00
N GLN A 90 19.51 3.25 11.59
CA GLN A 90 19.36 1.81 11.78
C GLN A 90 19.35 1.45 13.27
N LYS A 91 18.43 0.56 13.64
CA LYS A 91 18.30 0.00 14.99
C LYS A 91 18.75 -1.45 15.00
N LYS A 92 18.89 -2.02 16.21
CA LYS A 92 19.18 -3.44 16.38
C LYS A 92 18.03 -4.28 15.82
N SER A 93 18.36 -5.47 15.32
CA SER A 93 17.38 -6.48 14.90
C SER A 93 16.34 -6.72 15.98
N MET A 94 15.09 -6.91 15.57
CA MET A 94 13.96 -7.21 16.48
C MET A 94 12.94 -8.10 15.77
N THR A 95 12.18 -8.87 16.53
CA THR A 95 11.05 -9.66 16.05
C THR A 95 9.85 -8.78 15.70
N VAL A 96 8.92 -9.30 14.89
CA VAL A 96 7.64 -8.62 14.64
C VAL A 96 6.84 -8.44 15.93
N GLN A 97 6.95 -9.34 16.92
CA GLN A 97 6.32 -9.20 18.23
C GLN A 97 6.91 -7.99 18.99
N GLU A 98 8.23 -7.86 19.07
CA GLU A 98 8.88 -6.71 19.70
C GLU A 98 8.52 -5.38 18.99
N TYR A 99 8.43 -5.40 17.66
CA TYR A 99 8.01 -4.23 16.89
C TYR A 99 6.55 -3.86 17.15
N HIS A 100 5.67 -4.85 17.25
CA HIS A 100 4.28 -4.63 17.64
C HIS A 100 4.18 -3.96 19.01
N ASP A 101 4.89 -4.51 20.00
CA ASP A 101 4.84 -4.01 21.37
C ASP A 101 5.35 -2.56 21.44
N LEU A 102 6.38 -2.23 20.65
CA LEU A 102 6.84 -0.85 20.46
C LEU A 102 5.76 0.04 19.84
N ALA A 103 5.07 -0.43 18.79
CA ALA A 103 4.06 0.34 18.07
C ALA A 103 2.79 0.63 18.90
N VAL A 104 2.41 -0.25 19.82
CA VAL A 104 1.24 -0.09 20.70
C VAL A 104 1.58 0.49 22.07
N SER A 105 2.87 0.58 22.43
CA SER A 105 3.30 1.22 23.66
C SER A 105 2.83 2.68 23.72
N SER A 106 2.40 3.13 24.90
CA SER A 106 2.16 4.56 25.13
C SER A 106 3.49 5.31 25.03
N LYS A 107 3.47 6.48 24.37
CA LYS A 107 4.64 7.36 24.28
C LYS A 107 5.07 7.88 25.65
#